data_AF-A0A7K1YVX9-F1
#
_entry.id   AF-A0A7K1YVX9-F1
#
_cell.length_a   1.000
_cell.length_b   1.000
_cell.length_c   1.000
_cell.angle_alpha   90.00
_cell.angle_beta   90.00
_cell.angle_gamma   90.00
#
_symmetry.space_group_name_H-M   'P 1'
#
loop_
_entity.id
_entity.type
_entity.pdbx_description
1 polymer ?
#
loop_
_entity_poly.entity_id
_entity_poly.type
_entity_poly.pdbx_seq_one_letter_code
_entity_poly.pdbx_strand_id
1 'polypeptide(L)'
;MPVWAFPAANSKCGTVRPVPELPEVETIRAQLHPRLAGCSITDAGSHPSEKFLPAMDAIGGQISSVGRRGKYLILALDDGSETGSELVIHLGMTGRLSISPDADRHHPHLRAWWRLD
;
A
#
# COMPACT_ATOMS: atom_id res chain seq x y z
N MET A 1 46.63 -25.07 -4.24
CA MET A 1 47.08 -23.68 -4.46
C MET A 1 46.36 -23.15 -5.70
N PRO A 2 45.89 -21.90 -5.76
CA PRO A 2 44.54 -21.52 -5.32
C PRO A 2 43.77 -20.66 -6.37
N VAL A 3 42.65 -20.09 -5.92
CA VAL A 3 42.10 -18.77 -6.29
C VAL A 3 40.87 -18.74 -7.23
N TRP A 4 39.75 -18.43 -6.57
CA TRP A 4 38.59 -17.70 -7.11
C TRP A 4 38.98 -16.30 -7.59
N ALA A 5 38.39 -15.83 -8.70
CA ALA A 5 38.15 -14.40 -8.92
C ALA A 5 36.98 -14.16 -9.89
N PHE A 6 35.91 -13.55 -9.37
CA PHE A 6 34.91 -12.72 -10.09
C PHE A 6 35.50 -11.27 -10.24
N PRO A 7 34.95 -10.31 -11.03
CA PRO A 7 33.53 -10.19 -11.36
C PRO A 7 33.12 -9.71 -12.78
N ALA A 8 31.88 -10.07 -13.11
CA ALA A 8 30.94 -9.42 -14.01
C ALA A 8 30.50 -8.05 -13.45
N ALA A 9 29.85 -7.12 -14.15
CA ALA A 9 29.51 -6.88 -15.54
C ALA A 9 29.18 -5.38 -15.58
N ASN A 10 29.49 -4.71 -16.68
CA ASN A 10 29.00 -3.37 -16.95
C ASN A 10 27.91 -3.50 -18.03
N SER A 11 26.65 -3.23 -17.71
CA SER A 11 25.60 -3.04 -18.72
C SER A 11 24.43 -2.25 -18.14
N LYS A 12 24.09 -1.21 -18.90
CA LYS A 12 23.09 -0.17 -18.68
C LYS A 12 21.74 -0.74 -18.19
N CYS A 13 21.26 -0.24 -17.05
CA CYS A 13 19.99 -0.63 -16.46
C CYS A 13 18.83 0.03 -17.23
N GLY A 14 18.19 -0.75 -18.10
CA GLY A 14 16.94 -0.39 -18.76
C GLY A 14 15.75 -0.51 -17.80
N THR A 15 14.88 0.50 -17.84
CA THR A 15 13.62 0.54 -17.11
C THR A 15 12.60 -0.41 -17.73
N VAL A 16 12.35 -1.54 -17.08
CA VAL A 16 11.08 -2.28 -17.22
C VAL A 16 10.76 -2.89 -15.87
N ARG A 17 9.63 -2.51 -15.25
CA ARG A 17 8.85 -3.49 -14.49
C ARG A 17 7.36 -3.35 -14.83
N PRO A 18 6.67 -4.47 -15.13
CA PRO A 18 5.29 -4.46 -15.60
C PRO A 18 4.32 -4.26 -14.43
N VAL A 19 3.06 -4.07 -14.80
CA VAL A 19 1.87 -4.14 -13.92
C VAL A 19 1.99 -5.31 -12.92
N PRO A 20 1.62 -5.14 -11.64
CA PRO A 20 1.78 -6.21 -10.65
C PRO A 20 0.88 -7.41 -10.95
N GLU A 21 1.51 -8.57 -11.08
CA GLU A 21 0.86 -9.88 -11.29
C GLU A 21 0.13 -10.33 -10.01
N LEU A 22 -0.81 -11.29 -10.13
CA LEU A 22 -1.53 -11.90 -8.99
C LEU A 22 -0.64 -12.31 -7.78
N PRO A 23 0.55 -12.92 -7.96
CA PRO A 23 1.47 -13.21 -6.85
C PRO A 23 2.05 -11.96 -6.18
N GLU A 24 2.20 -10.84 -6.88
CA GLU A 24 2.77 -9.61 -6.33
C GLU A 24 1.79 -8.94 -5.36
N VAL A 25 0.48 -8.99 -5.63
CA VAL A 25 -0.54 -8.44 -4.72
C VAL A 25 -0.72 -9.32 -3.48
N GLU A 26 -0.61 -10.65 -3.60
CA GLU A 26 -0.61 -11.52 -2.41
C GLU A 26 0.66 -11.32 -1.57
N THR A 27 1.80 -11.06 -2.22
CA THR A 27 3.04 -10.68 -1.53
C THR A 27 2.88 -9.35 -0.79
N ILE A 28 2.24 -8.36 -1.42
CA ILE A 28 1.91 -7.07 -0.80
C ILE A 28 0.97 -7.29 0.39
N ARG A 29 -0.09 -8.10 0.26
CA ARG A 29 -0.98 -8.45 1.38
C ARG A 29 -0.20 -9.09 2.53
N ALA A 30 0.64 -10.08 2.25
CA ALA A 30 1.44 -10.79 3.26
C ALA A 30 2.42 -9.86 3.98
N GLN A 31 2.97 -8.85 3.30
CA GLN A 31 3.84 -7.84 3.90
C GLN A 31 3.08 -6.79 4.70
N LEU A 32 1.88 -6.40 4.25
CA LEU A 32 1.08 -5.35 4.87
C LEU A 32 0.29 -5.85 6.09
N HIS A 33 -0.28 -7.06 6.02
CA HIS A 33 -1.13 -7.60 7.08
C HIS A 33 -0.50 -7.54 8.48
N PRO A 34 0.73 -8.06 8.73
CA PRO A 34 1.31 -8.03 10.07
C PRO A 34 1.69 -6.61 10.54
N ARG A 35 1.74 -5.63 9.63
CA ARG A 35 2.08 -4.23 9.94
C ARG A 35 0.86 -3.32 10.10
N LEU A 36 -0.30 -3.76 9.62
CA LEU A 36 -1.52 -2.96 9.59
C LEU A 36 -2.60 -3.52 10.52
N ALA A 37 -2.68 -4.84 10.69
CA ALA A 37 -3.71 -5.43 11.54
C ALA A 37 -3.54 -4.99 13.00
N GLY A 38 -4.61 -4.44 13.58
CA GLY A 38 -4.65 -3.87 14.92
C GLY A 38 -4.31 -2.38 15.00
N CYS A 39 -3.75 -1.77 13.94
CA CYS A 39 -3.46 -0.34 13.91
C CYS A 39 -4.74 0.48 13.68
N SER A 40 -4.84 1.61 14.37
CA SER A 40 -5.90 2.60 14.22
C SER A 40 -5.47 3.74 13.31
N ILE A 41 -6.36 4.13 12.40
CA ILE A 41 -6.13 5.26 11.49
C ILE A 41 -6.44 6.55 12.25
N THR A 42 -5.40 7.29 12.61
CA THR A 42 -5.51 8.50 13.45
C THR A 42 -5.58 9.80 12.66
N ASP A 43 -5.18 9.77 11.39
CA ASP A 43 -5.21 10.92 10.49
C ASP A 43 -5.16 10.42 9.05
N ALA A 44 -5.69 11.19 8.11
CA ALA A 44 -5.66 10.83 6.70
C ALA A 44 -5.73 12.07 5.81
N GLY A 45 -5.25 11.93 4.58
CA GLY A 45 -5.43 12.95 3.56
C GLY A 45 -5.52 12.35 2.19
N SER A 46 -6.17 13.09 1.29
CA SER A 46 -6.40 12.67 -0.09
C SER A 46 -6.03 13.75 -1.09
N HIS A 47 -5.87 13.34 -2.34
CA HIS A 47 -5.89 14.27 -3.46
C HIS A 47 -7.29 14.93 -3.54
N PRO A 48 -7.39 16.22 -3.93
CA PRO A 48 -8.66 16.95 -3.97
C PRO A 48 -9.66 16.48 -5.04
N SER A 49 -9.39 15.38 -5.74
CA SER A 49 -10.33 14.84 -6.73
C SER A 49 -11.35 13.97 -6.01
N GLU A 50 -12.62 14.09 -6.38
CA GLU A 50 -13.74 13.35 -5.77
C GLU A 50 -13.51 11.84 -5.65
N LYS A 51 -12.75 11.27 -6.59
CA LYS A 51 -12.38 9.85 -6.58
C LYS A 51 -11.59 9.42 -5.32
N PHE A 52 -10.85 10.33 -4.69
CA PHE A 52 -9.96 10.02 -3.58
C PHE A 52 -10.45 10.58 -2.24
N LEU A 53 -11.45 11.47 -2.24
CA LEU A 53 -12.02 12.03 -1.01
C LEU A 53 -12.45 10.96 0.01
N PRO A 54 -13.06 9.81 -0.41
CA PRO A 54 -13.44 8.77 0.55
C PRO A 54 -12.29 8.13 1.31
N ALA A 55 -11.04 8.36 0.91
CA ALA A 55 -9.88 7.90 1.69
C ALA A 55 -9.84 8.51 3.10
N MET A 56 -10.40 9.72 3.28
CA MET A 56 -10.44 10.40 4.58
C MET A 56 -11.49 9.79 5.53
N ASP A 57 -12.49 9.10 5.00
CA ASP A 57 -13.56 8.50 5.81
C ASP A 57 -13.06 7.30 6.65
N ALA A 58 -11.84 6.83 6.38
CA ALA A 58 -11.19 5.77 7.14
C ALA A 58 -10.66 6.24 8.51
N ILE A 59 -10.64 7.54 8.80
CA ILE A 59 -10.17 8.08 10.09
C ILE A 59 -11.05 7.55 11.23
N GLY A 60 -10.42 7.09 12.30
CA GLY A 60 -11.08 6.51 13.47
C GLY A 60 -11.28 5.00 13.37
N GLY A 61 -11.16 4.40 12.17
CA GLY A 61 -11.26 2.96 11.99
C GLY A 61 -9.97 2.22 12.40
N GLN A 62 -10.13 1.11 13.12
CA GLN A 62 -9.07 0.13 13.38
C GLN A 62 -9.02 -0.90 12.25
N ILE A 63 -7.84 -1.12 11.66
CA ILE A 63 -7.68 -2.11 10.60
C ILE A 63 -7.71 -3.51 11.23
N SER A 64 -8.79 -4.26 11.03
CA SER A 64 -8.94 -5.61 11.60
C SER A 64 -8.29 -6.68 10.71
N SER A 65 -8.32 -6.50 9.39
CA SER A 65 -7.69 -7.43 8.44
C SER A 65 -7.38 -6.77 7.11
N VAL A 66 -6.43 -7.37 6.39
CA VAL A 66 -6.05 -6.97 5.03
C VAL A 66 -6.34 -8.11 4.06
N GLY A 67 -7.36 -7.94 3.24
CA GLY A 67 -7.80 -8.84 2.19
C GLY A 67 -7.38 -8.36 0.79
N ARG A 68 -7.65 -9.22 -0.19
CA ARG A 68 -7.50 -8.89 -1.61
C ARG A 68 -8.64 -9.52 -2.40
N ARG A 69 -9.19 -8.75 -3.34
CA ARG A 69 -10.17 -9.24 -4.32
C ARG A 69 -9.77 -8.81 -5.72
N GLY A 70 -9.19 -9.72 -6.50
CA GLY A 70 -8.68 -9.41 -7.84
C GLY A 70 -7.60 -8.32 -7.78
N LYS A 71 -7.86 -7.16 -8.41
CA LYS A 71 -6.96 -6.00 -8.46
C LYS A 71 -7.16 -4.99 -7.31
N TYR A 72 -7.99 -5.34 -6.32
CA TYR A 72 -8.31 -4.50 -5.18
C TYR A 72 -7.67 -5.06 -3.91
N LEU A 73 -7.06 -4.19 -3.12
CA LEU A 73 -6.77 -4.44 -1.70
C LEU A 73 -7.96 -3.97 -0.89
N ILE A 74 -8.37 -4.76 0.10
CA ILE A 74 -9.52 -4.46 0.95
C ILE A 74 -9.01 -4.48 2.40
N LEU A 75 -9.15 -3.38 3.10
CA LEU A 75 -8.84 -3.29 4.52
C LEU A 75 -10.17 -3.23 5.26
N ALA A 76 -10.44 -4.24 6.09
CA ALA A 76 -11.59 -4.22 6.96
C ALA A 76 -11.31 -3.25 8.12
N LEU A 77 -12.22 -2.31 8.34
CA LEU A 77 -12.15 -1.30 9.38
C LEU A 77 -13.21 -1.59 10.44
N ASP A 78 -12.78 -1.62 11.69
CA ASP A 78 -13.63 -1.60 12.86
C ASP A 78 -13.72 -0.15 13.36
N ASP A 79 -14.86 0.48 13.10
CA ASP A 79 -15.19 1.85 13.48
C ASP A 79 -16.36 1.91 14.47
N GLY A 80 -16.77 0.75 15.02
CA GLY A 80 -17.93 0.61 15.89
C GLY A 80 -19.30 0.64 15.16
N SER A 81 -19.32 0.63 13.82
CA SER A 81 -20.56 0.49 13.04
C SER A 81 -21.08 -0.96 13.06
N GLU A 82 -22.39 -1.14 13.20
CA GLU A 82 -23.01 -2.48 13.18
C GLU A 82 -22.81 -3.24 11.87
N THR A 83 -22.61 -2.53 10.76
CA THR A 83 -22.38 -3.14 9.44
C THR A 83 -20.90 -3.36 9.11
N GLY A 84 -19.99 -2.78 9.90
CA GLY A 84 -18.57 -2.66 9.56
C GLY A 84 -18.31 -1.72 8.38
N SER A 85 -17.05 -1.29 8.26
CA SER A 85 -16.57 -0.45 7.17
C SER A 85 -15.40 -1.10 6.44
N GLU A 86 -15.23 -0.82 5.14
CA GLU A 86 -14.13 -1.35 4.34
C GLU A 86 -13.44 -0.25 3.54
N LEU A 87 -12.11 -0.16 3.65
CA LEU A 87 -11.30 0.69 2.80
C LEU A 87 -10.82 -0.11 1.58
N VAL A 88 -11.30 0.29 0.40
CA VAL A 88 -10.99 -0.38 -0.87
C VAL A 88 -9.96 0.42 -1.66
N ILE A 89 -8.81 -0.20 -1.93
CA ILE A 89 -7.69 0.44 -2.65
C ILE A 89 -7.48 -0.25 -4.00
N HIS A 90 -7.54 0.54 -5.07
CA HIS A 90 -7.21 0.11 -6.42
C HIS A 90 -5.93 0.79 -6.92
N LEU A 91 -4.85 0.02 -7.03
CA LEU A 91 -3.54 0.55 -7.46
C LEU A 91 -3.49 0.82 -8.97
N GLY A 92 -4.32 0.16 -9.77
CA GLY A 92 -4.21 0.24 -11.22
C GLY A 92 -2.84 -0.26 -11.71
N MET A 93 -2.36 0.29 -12.82
CA MET A 93 -1.13 -0.18 -13.47
C MET A 93 0.16 0.38 -12.84
N THR A 94 0.11 1.60 -12.29
CA THR A 94 1.30 2.34 -11.82
C THR A 94 1.19 2.79 -10.37
N GLY A 95 0.05 2.57 -9.72
CA GLY A 95 -0.12 2.90 -8.30
C GLY A 95 0.76 2.02 -7.43
N ARG A 96 1.24 2.61 -6.35
CA ARG A 96 2.06 1.94 -5.34
C ARG A 96 1.50 2.26 -3.97
N LEU A 97 1.60 1.30 -3.06
CA LEU A 97 1.30 1.47 -1.65
C LEU A 97 2.57 1.16 -0.86
N SER A 98 2.93 2.03 0.07
CA SER A 98 4.12 1.90 0.88
C SER A 98 3.84 2.35 2.31
N ILE A 99 4.44 1.68 3.27
CA ILE A 99 4.42 2.07 4.68
C ILE A 99 5.82 2.61 5.02
N SER A 100 5.89 3.89 5.39
CA SER A 100 7.12 4.57 5.79
C SER A 100 6.82 5.55 6.92
N PRO A 101 7.67 5.66 7.96
CA PRO A 101 7.54 6.70 8.98
C PRO A 101 7.73 8.11 8.40
N ASP A 102 8.57 8.24 7.36
CA ASP A 102 8.91 9.51 6.71
C ASP A 102 8.26 9.62 5.33
N ALA A 103 6.94 9.41 5.25
CA ALA A 103 6.22 9.52 3.99
C ALA A 103 6.20 10.98 3.48
N ASP A 104 6.71 11.21 2.28
CA ASP A 104 6.66 12.53 1.63
C ASP A 104 5.23 12.91 1.22
N ARG A 105 4.63 13.83 1.97
CA ARG A 105 3.27 14.34 1.72
C ARG A 105 3.17 15.26 0.49
N HIS A 106 4.31 15.71 -0.05
CA HIS A 106 4.36 16.59 -1.22
C HIS A 106 4.64 15.84 -2.53
N HIS A 107 4.73 14.51 -2.48
CA HIS A 107 5.03 13.72 -3.66
C HIS A 107 3.95 13.93 -4.75
N PRO A 108 4.31 14.24 -6.01
CA PRO A 108 3.36 14.64 -7.07
C PRO A 108 2.34 13.54 -7.44
N HIS A 109 2.70 12.29 -7.18
CA HIS A 109 1.82 11.13 -7.41
C HIS A 109 1.10 10.63 -6.14
N LEU A 110 1.19 11.36 -5.03
CA LEU A 110 0.42 11.02 -3.83
C LEU A 110 -1.07 11.20 -4.12
N ARG A 111 -1.86 10.18 -3.76
CA ARG A 111 -3.32 10.17 -3.97
C ARG A 111 -4.10 10.04 -2.68
N ALA A 112 -3.56 9.27 -1.74
CA ALA A 112 -4.05 9.17 -0.38
C ALA A 112 -2.89 8.82 0.55
N TRP A 113 -3.01 9.21 1.81
CA TRP A 113 -2.12 8.81 2.89
C TRP A 113 -2.93 8.64 4.18
N TRP A 114 -2.45 7.76 5.05
CA TRP A 114 -3.04 7.48 6.36
C TRP A 114 -1.93 7.46 7.40
N ARG A 115 -2.19 8.03 8.57
CA ARG A 115 -1.34 7.95 9.75
C ARG A 115 -1.89 6.86 10.65
N LEU A 116 -1.01 5.95 11.06
CA LEU A 116 -1.29 4.86 11.98
C LEU A 116 -0.71 5.20 13.35
N ASP A 117 -1.25 4.61 14.40
CA ASP A 117 -0.75 4.71 15.78
C ASP A 117 0.40 3.74 16.10
#